data_AF-G3H4B9-F1
#
_entry.id   AF-G3H4B9-F1
#
_cell.length_a   1.000
_cell.length_b   1.000
_cell.length_c   1.000
_cell.angle_alpha   90.00
_cell.angle_beta   90.00
_cell.angle_gamma   90.00
#
_symmetry.space_group_name_H-M   'P 1'
#
loop_
_entity.id
_entity.type
_entity.pdbx_description
1 polymer ?
#
loop_
_entity_poly.entity_id
_entity_poly.type
_entity_poly.pdbx_seq_one_letter_code
_entity_poly.pdbx_strand_id
1 'polypeptide(L)'
;MLYTGIVIYAPALILNQVTGLDIWASLLSTGVICTLYTTVGGMKAVVWTDVFQVVVMLSGFWVILARGTVLMGGPWNVLSLARNHSRINLME
;
A
#
# COMPACT_ATOMS: atom_id res chain seq x y z
N MET A 1 4.37 -19.47 9.60
CA MET A 1 5.74 -19.37 9.06
C MET A 1 5.76 -19.19 7.54
N LEU A 2 5.12 -20.04 6.74
CA LEU A 2 5.03 -19.83 5.27
C LEU A 2 4.15 -18.63 4.87
N TYR A 3 3.01 -18.44 5.55
CA TYR A 3 2.10 -17.31 5.28
C TYR A 3 2.77 -15.95 5.48
N THR A 4 3.54 -15.80 6.56
CA THR A 4 4.28 -14.57 6.84
C THR A 4 5.27 -14.25 5.73
N GLY A 5 5.97 -15.25 5.16
CA GLY A 5 6.90 -15.05 4.03
C GLY A 5 6.21 -14.58 2.74
N ILE A 6 5.02 -15.09 2.44
CA ILE A 6 4.20 -14.64 1.29
C ILE A 6 3.78 -13.17 1.47
N VAL A 7 3.43 -12.77 2.69
CA VAL A 7 3.01 -11.39 2.98
C VAL A 7 4.15 -10.39 2.83
N ILE A 8 5.41 -10.76 3.11
CA ILE A 8 6.58 -9.88 2.91
C ILE A 8 6.97 -9.75 1.42
N TYR A 9 6.53 -10.69 0.57
CA TYR A 9 6.86 -10.67 -0.85
C TYR A 9 6.20 -9.50 -1.60
N ALA A 10 4.94 -9.16 -1.27
CA ALA A 10 4.22 -8.06 -1.90
C ALA A 10 4.94 -6.70 -1.78
N PRO A 11 5.34 -6.23 -0.59
CA PRO A 11 6.10 -4.98 -0.46
C PRO A 11 7.50 -5.07 -1.07
N ALA A 12 8.17 -6.23 -1.02
CA ALA A 12 9.48 -6.42 -1.63
C ALA A 12 9.45 -6.28 -3.16
N LEU A 13 8.40 -6.80 -3.79
CA LEU A 13 8.17 -6.67 -5.23
C LEU A 13 7.90 -5.21 -5.61
N ILE A 14 7.07 -4.50 -4.86
CA ILE A 14 6.79 -3.08 -5.09
C ILE A 14 8.08 -2.26 -4.91
N LEU A 15 8.87 -2.54 -3.87
CA LEU A 15 10.13 -1.83 -3.64
C LEU A 15 11.14 -2.08 -4.76
N ASN A 16 11.28 -3.33 -5.22
CA ASN A 16 12.10 -3.69 -6.39
C ASN A 16 11.66 -2.92 -7.65
N GLN A 17 10.35 -2.78 -7.87
CA GLN A 17 9.81 -2.11 -9.05
C GLN A 17 10.00 -0.58 -9.03
N VAL A 18 10.06 0.03 -7.84
CA VAL A 18 10.26 1.48 -7.68
C VAL A 18 11.74 1.87 -7.58
N THR A 19 12.60 1.01 -7.01
CA THR A 19 14.05 1.29 -6.85
C THR A 19 14.94 0.62 -7.89
N GLY A 20 14.45 -0.38 -8.63
CA GLY A 20 15.25 -1.15 -9.60
C GLY A 20 16.30 -2.07 -8.97
N LEU A 21 16.33 -2.19 -7.64
CA LEU A 21 17.26 -3.02 -6.88
C LEU A 21 16.76 -4.46 -6.78
N ASP A 22 17.66 -5.44 -6.91
CA ASP A 22 17.34 -6.87 -6.78
C ASP A 22 16.52 -7.17 -5.50
N ILE A 23 15.51 -8.03 -5.62
CA ILE A 23 14.51 -8.33 -4.58
C ILE A 23 15.19 -8.72 -3.27
N TRP A 24 16.31 -9.46 -3.36
CA TRP A 24 17.10 -9.90 -2.22
C TRP A 24 17.75 -8.76 -1.44
N ALA A 25 18.28 -7.75 -2.13
CA ALA A 25 18.92 -6.59 -1.50
C ALA A 25 17.89 -5.69 -0.79
N SER A 26 16.75 -5.47 -1.44
CA SER A 26 15.59 -4.74 -0.92
C SER A 26 15.00 -5.42 0.32
N LEU A 27 14.85 -6.75 0.29
CA LEU A 27 14.33 -7.51 1.41
C LEU A 27 15.28 -7.46 2.63
N LEU A 28 16.57 -7.63 2.39
CA LEU A 28 17.59 -7.56 3.45
C LEU A 28 17.69 -6.17 4.07
N SER A 29 17.72 -5.10 3.27
CA SER A 29 17.82 -3.74 3.79
C SER A 29 16.61 -3.39 4.65
N THR A 30 15.40 -3.73 4.20
CA THR A 30 14.16 -3.42 4.91
C THR A 30 14.06 -4.25 6.20
N GLY A 31 14.45 -5.51 6.17
CA GLY A 31 14.52 -6.38 7.36
C GLY A 31 15.50 -5.85 8.41
N VAL A 32 16.71 -5.46 8.01
CA VAL A 32 17.73 -4.90 8.92
C VAL A 32 17.25 -3.62 9.57
N ILE A 33 16.68 -2.69 8.79
CA ILE A 33 16.12 -1.45 9.33
C ILE A 33 15.00 -1.76 10.34
N CYS A 34 14.12 -2.70 9.99
CA CYS A 34 13.00 -3.12 10.82
C CYS A 34 13.48 -3.71 12.16
N THR A 35 14.45 -4.62 12.12
CA THR A 35 15.03 -5.22 13.32
C THR A 35 15.75 -4.18 14.19
N LEU A 36 16.55 -3.29 13.59
CA LEU A 36 17.28 -2.27 14.34
C LEU A 36 16.33 -1.30 15.06
N TYR A 37 15.32 -0.73 14.39
CA TYR A 37 14.41 0.21 15.05
C TYR A 37 13.52 -0.47 16.11
N THR A 38 13.14 -1.73 15.89
CA THR A 38 12.35 -2.51 16.86
C THR A 38 13.17 -2.82 18.12
N THR A 39 14.46 -3.12 17.96
CA THR A 39 15.35 -3.46 19.07
C THR A 39 15.71 -2.24 19.92
N VAL A 40 15.88 -1.07 19.29
CA VAL A 40 16.23 0.19 20.00
C VAL A 40 15.01 0.82 20.67
N GLY A 41 13.81 0.70 20.09
CA GLY A 41 12.63 1.44 20.54
C GLY A 41 11.55 0.65 21.29
N GLY A 42 11.62 -0.69 21.31
CA GLY A 42 10.62 -1.55 21.93
C GLY A 42 9.22 -1.40 21.33
N MET A 43 8.17 -1.89 22.02
CA MET A 43 6.77 -1.80 21.55
C MET A 43 6.32 -0.36 21.25
N LYS A 44 6.87 0.64 21.93
CA LYS A 44 6.51 2.06 21.73
C LYS A 44 6.91 2.58 20.34
N ALA A 45 8.09 2.19 19.85
CA ALA A 45 8.53 2.59 18.52
C ALA A 45 7.73 1.88 17.42
N VAL A 46 7.37 0.61 17.63
CA VAL A 46 6.52 -0.15 16.70
C VAL A 46 5.14 0.50 16.55
N VAL A 47 4.55 0.99 17.65
CA VAL A 47 3.25 1.69 17.57
C VAL A 47 3.40 3.00 16.79
N TRP A 48 4.50 3.73 16.97
CA TRP A 48 4.71 5.00 16.27
C TRP A 48 4.92 4.80 14.76
N THR A 49 5.62 3.73 14.37
CA THR A 49 5.77 3.37 12.94
C THR A 49 4.47 2.83 12.34
N ASP A 50 3.65 2.11 13.10
CA ASP A 50 2.32 1.65 12.65
C ASP A 50 1.36 2.82 12.39
N VAL A 51 1.33 3.82 13.29
CA VAL A 51 0.56 5.06 13.07
C VAL A 51 1.00 5.76 11.79
N PHE A 52 2.31 5.88 11.56
CA PHE A 52 2.84 6.49 10.34
C PHE A 52 2.45 5.70 9.09
N GLN A 53 2.52 4.37 9.14
CA GLN A 53 2.12 3.50 8.04
C GLN A 53 0.65 3.69 7.67
N VAL A 54 -0.26 3.72 8.65
CA VAL A 54 -1.69 3.95 8.42
C VAL A 54 -1.95 5.31 7.79
N VAL A 55 -1.28 6.37 8.26
CA VAL A 55 -1.40 7.72 7.69
C VAL A 55 -0.94 7.77 6.23
N VAL A 56 0.18 7.13 5.92
CA VAL A 56 0.69 7.05 4.54
C VAL A 56 -0.27 6.25 3.65
N MET A 57 -0.80 5.12 4.13
CA MET A 57 -1.77 4.33 3.38
C MET A 57 -3.06 5.11 3.08
N LEU A 58 -3.60 5.82 4.07
CA LEU A 58 -4.81 6.64 3.91
C LEU A 58 -4.59 7.81 2.96
N SER A 59 -3.46 8.51 3.06
CA SER A 59 -3.15 9.62 2.15
C SER A 59 -2.97 9.14 0.70
N GLY A 60 -2.26 8.01 0.50
CA GLY A 60 -2.12 7.38 -0.81
C GLY A 60 -3.47 6.98 -1.42
N PHE A 61 -4.36 6.40 -0.60
CA PHE A 61 -5.72 6.06 -1.04
C PHE A 61 -6.49 7.28 -1.55
N TRP A 62 -6.50 8.38 -0.80
CA TRP A 62 -7.17 9.62 -1.22
C TRP A 62 -6.58 10.21 -2.49
N VAL A 63 -5.25 10.21 -2.63
CA VAL A 63 -4.56 10.70 -3.82
C VAL A 63 -4.92 9.85 -5.05
N ILE A 64 -4.95 8.53 -4.92
CA ILE A 64 -5.32 7.61 -6.00
C ILE A 64 -6.79 7.83 -6.39
N LEU A 65 -7.70 7.97 -5.42
CA LEU A 65 -9.11 8.27 -5.70
C LEU A 65 -9.30 9.61 -6.42
N ALA A 66 -8.64 10.67 -5.96
CA ALA A 66 -8.72 11.99 -6.58
C ALA A 66 -8.15 11.96 -8.01
N ARG A 67 -6.97 11.35 -8.21
CA ARG A 67 -6.35 11.26 -9.54
C ARG A 67 -7.16 10.38 -10.48
N GLY A 68 -7.68 9.25 -10.00
CA GLY A 68 -8.54 8.36 -10.77
C GLY A 68 -9.84 9.03 -11.21
N THR A 69 -10.48 9.79 -10.32
CA THR A 69 -11.70 10.53 -10.66
C THR A 69 -11.46 11.67 -11.65
N VAL A 70 -10.33 12.39 -11.53
CA VAL A 70 -9.95 13.45 -12.49
C VAL A 70 -9.64 12.86 -13.88
N LEU A 71 -8.87 11.78 -13.95
CA LEU A 71 -8.52 11.13 -15.22
C LEU A 71 -9.74 10.57 -15.96
N MET A 72 -10.75 10.13 -15.22
CA MET A 72 -12.01 9.62 -15.77
C MET A 72 -13.02 10.73 -16.14
N GLY A 73 -12.66 12.02 -16.02
CA GLY A 73 -13.55 13.13 -16.39
C GLY A 73 -14.52 13.56 -15.28
N GLY A 74 -14.24 13.21 -14.03
CA GLY A 74 -15.00 13.61 -12.84
C GLY A 74 -15.68 12.46 -12.11
N PRO A 75 -16.06 12.65 -10.84
CA PRO A 75 -16.65 11.60 -10.00
C PRO A 75 -18.00 11.08 -10.53
N TRP A 76 -18.76 11.94 -11.21
CA TRP A 76 -20.01 11.54 -11.86
C TRP A 76 -19.79 10.58 -13.02
N ASN A 77 -18.72 10.81 -13.79
CA ASN A 77 -18.37 9.96 -14.92
C ASN A 77 -17.79 8.61 -14.47
N VAL A 78 -17.08 8.56 -13.34
CA VAL A 78 -16.67 7.30 -12.72
C VAL A 78 -17.89 6.47 -12.28
N LEU A 79 -18.89 7.11 -11.67
CA LEU A 79 -20.08 6.41 -11.19
C LEU A 79 -20.99 5.95 -12.33
N SER A 80 -21.11 6.73 -13.41
CA SER A 80 -21.84 6.33 -14.61
C SER A 80 -21.13 5.20 -15.36
N LEU A 81 -19.79 5.22 -15.42
CA LEU A 81 -18.99 4.15 -16.02
C LEU A 81 -19.08 2.86 -15.21
N ALA A 82 -19.05 2.94 -13.87
CA ALA A 82 -19.24 1.79 -13.00
C ALA A 82 -20.65 1.17 -13.15
N ARG A 83 -21.68 2.00 -13.38
CA ARG A 83 -23.05 1.56 -13.67
C ARG A 83 -23.15 0.91 -15.05
N ASN A 84 -22.54 1.51 -16.07
CA ASN A 84 -22.54 0.98 -17.44
C ASN A 84 -21.77 -0.35 -17.57
N HIS A 85 -20.75 -0.57 -16.77
CA HIS A 85 -20.02 -1.85 -16.72
C HIS A 85 -20.66 -2.91 -15.80
N SER A 86 -21.91 -2.71 -15.37
CA SER A 86 -22.66 -3.65 -14.52
C SER A 86 -21.94 -4.01 -13.19
N ARG A 87 -21.02 -3.15 -12.72
CA ARG A 87 -20.24 -3.35 -11.49
C ARG A 87 -21.00 -2.90 -10.23
N ILE A 88 -22.10 -2.18 -10.40
CA ILE A 88 -22.99 -1.70 -9.35
C ILE A 88 -24.44 -1.93 -9.79
N ASN A 89 -24.94 -3.15 -9.57
CA ASN A 89 -26.38 -3.42 -9.50
C ASN A 89 -26.83 -3.10 -8.07
N LEU A 90 -27.21 -1.84 -7.84
CA LEU A 90 -27.77 -1.38 -6.55
C LEU A 90 -29.28 -1.68 -6.41
N MET A 91 -29.87 -2.34 -7.42
CA MET A 91 -31.29 -2.72 -7.47
C MET A 91 -31.47 -4.12 -8.07
N GLU A 92 -30.88 -5.11 -7.41
CA GLU A 92 -31.59 -6.37 -7.09
C GLU A 92 -31.58 -6.54 -5.57
#